data_AF-A0A1B6MT59-F1
#
_entry.id   AF-A0A1B6MT59-F1
#
_cell.length_a   1.000
_cell.length_b   1.000
_cell.length_c   1.000
_cell.angle_alpha   90.00
_cell.angle_beta   90.00
_cell.angle_gamma   90.00
#
_symmetry.space_group_name_H-M   'P 1'
#
loop_
_entity.id
_entity.type
_entity.pdbx_description
1 polymer ?
#
loop_
_entity_poly.entity_id
_entity_poly.type
_entity_poly.pdbx_seq_one_letter_code
_entity_poly.pdbx_strand_id
1 'polypeptide(L)'
;FDSTIHRNSTLSNVTKFQYLLSVLSGEPLNLVKSLNLTASNYVIAYNLLRDRYHNTRRLITLHLNNALDLSDISDGSVKNMRGFVNSFVENTEALKALGYDITN
;
A
#
# COMPACT_ATOMS: atom_id res chain seq x y z
N PHE A 1 -12.36 -1.20 8.27
CA PHE A 1 -12.49 0.17 8.82
C PHE A 1 -13.05 1.12 7.77
N ASP A 2 -12.48 1.16 6.55
CA ASP A 2 -12.95 2.01 5.43
C ASP A 2 -14.45 1.94 5.14
N SER A 3 -14.96 0.75 4.84
CA SER A 3 -16.35 0.55 4.44
C SER A 3 -17.35 0.82 5.56
N THR A 4 -16.98 0.53 6.82
CA THR A 4 -17.91 0.50 7.96
C THR A 4 -17.86 1.75 8.83
N ILE A 5 -16.69 2.37 8.99
CA ILE A 5 -16.50 3.55 9.86
C ILE A 5 -16.20 4.78 9.03
N HIS A 6 -15.20 4.73 8.15
CA HIS A 6 -14.78 5.92 7.40
C HIS A 6 -15.88 6.43 6.45
N ARG A 7 -16.45 5.54 5.63
CA ARG A 7 -17.51 5.86 4.67
C ARG A 7 -18.89 6.08 5.30
N ASN A 8 -19.03 5.82 6.60
CA ASN A 8 -20.31 6.01 7.28
C ASN A 8 -20.56 7.51 7.53
N SER A 9 -21.51 8.11 6.81
CA SER A 9 -21.87 9.52 6.92
C SER A 9 -22.66 9.87 8.19
N THR A 10 -23.20 8.88 8.89
CA THR A 10 -23.96 9.11 10.13
C THR A 10 -23.06 9.34 11.35
N LEU A 11 -21.79 8.93 11.26
CA LEU A 11 -20.81 9.15 12.32
C LEU A 11 -20.05 10.46 12.09
N SER A 12 -19.91 11.25 13.15
CA SER A 12 -19.04 12.43 13.11
C SER A 12 -17.57 12.03 12.99
N ASN A 13 -16.73 12.89 12.40
CA ASN A 13 -15.29 12.65 12.31
C ASN A 13 -14.64 12.48 13.69
N VAL A 14 -15.11 13.20 14.71
CA VAL A 14 -14.62 13.04 16.09
C VAL A 14 -14.94 11.63 16.61
N THR A 15 -16.17 11.15 16.41
CA THR A 15 -16.58 9.80 16.79
C THR A 15 -15.78 8.74 16.05
N LYS A 16 -15.58 8.92 14.73
CA LYS A 16 -14.73 8.03 13.93
C LYS A 16 -13.29 8.01 14.44
N PHE A 17 -12.76 9.16 14.89
CA PHE A 17 -11.41 9.23 15.41
C PHE A 17 -11.26 8.55 16.76
N GLN A 18 -12.23 8.75 17.64
CA GLN A 18 -12.24 8.07 18.94
C GLN A 18 -12.29 6.55 18.75
N TYR A 19 -13.13 6.08 17.82
CA TYR A 19 -13.17 4.67 17.45
C TYR A 19 -11.85 4.21 16.82
N LEU A 20 -11.28 4.97 15.90
CA LEU A 20 -9.97 4.69 15.28
C LEU A 20 -8.91 4.48 16.35
N LEU A 21 -8.74 5.41 17.29
CA LEU A 21 -7.76 5.28 18.37
C LEU A 21 -8.02 4.06 19.26
N SER A 22 -9.29 3.72 19.51
CA SER A 22 -9.65 2.58 20.37
C SER A 22 -9.31 1.21 19.77
N VAL A 23 -9.24 1.11 18.43
CA VAL A 23 -8.96 -0.15 17.74
C VAL A 23 -7.51 -0.28 17.29
N LEU A 24 -6.72 0.81 17.34
CA LEU A 24 -5.30 0.77 17.01
C LEU A 24 -4.47 0.34 18.22
N SER A 25 -3.39 -0.36 17.93
CA SER A 25 -2.39 -0.77 18.92
C SER A 25 -0.99 -0.69 18.32
N GLY A 26 0.04 -0.72 19.16
CA GLY A 26 1.44 -0.74 18.73
C GLY A 26 1.83 0.45 17.85
N GLU A 27 2.53 0.17 16.75
CA GLU A 27 3.07 1.18 15.83
C GLU A 27 1.97 2.07 15.20
N PRO A 28 0.86 1.53 14.65
CA PRO A 28 -0.22 2.35 14.10
C PRO A 28 -0.77 3.37 15.11
N LEU A 29 -0.95 2.96 16.37
CA LEU A 29 -1.40 3.87 17.43
C LEU A 29 -0.34 4.93 17.72
N ASN A 30 0.93 4.53 17.82
CA ASN A 30 2.03 5.47 18.07
C ASN A 30 2.14 6.56 16.99
N LEU A 31 1.79 6.24 15.74
CA LEU A 31 1.80 7.18 14.63
C LEU A 31 0.80 8.33 14.79
N VAL A 32 -0.36 8.06 15.40
CA VAL A 32 -1.49 9.01 15.41
C VAL A 32 -1.94 9.45 16.81
N LYS A 33 -1.48 8.80 17.88
CA LYS A 33 -1.91 9.08 19.27
C LYS A 33 -1.51 10.45 19.80
N SER A 34 -0.53 11.11 19.19
CA SER A 34 -0.10 12.48 19.55
C SER A 34 -1.06 13.55 19.02
N LEU A 35 -1.96 13.19 18.10
CA LEU A 35 -2.94 14.10 17.54
C LEU A 35 -4.12 14.26 18.49
N ASN A 36 -4.48 15.51 18.78
CA ASN A 36 -5.65 15.82 19.60
C ASN A 36 -6.95 15.28 18.97
N LEU A 37 -7.86 14.76 19.78
CA LEU A 37 -9.14 14.19 19.36
C LEU A 37 -10.06 15.28 18.77
N THR A 38 -9.91 15.57 17.48
CA THR A 38 -10.66 16.61 16.76
C THR A 38 -11.08 16.11 15.38
N ALA A 39 -12.12 16.74 14.80
CA ALA A 39 -12.66 16.35 13.50
C ALA A 39 -11.64 16.51 12.35
N SER A 40 -10.78 17.53 12.43
CA SER A 40 -9.72 17.77 11.46
C SER A 40 -8.61 16.72 11.58
N ASN A 41 -8.18 16.42 12.80
CA ASN A 41 -7.12 15.44 13.04
C ASN A 41 -7.53 14.01 12.70
N TYR A 42 -8.82 13.68 12.70
CA TYR A 42 -9.31 12.41 12.17
C TYR A 42 -8.83 12.15 10.72
N VAL A 43 -9.02 13.16 9.85
CA VAL A 43 -8.71 13.05 8.42
C VAL A 43 -7.21 12.86 8.24
N ILE A 44 -6.41 13.59 9.03
CA ILE A 44 -4.95 13.48 9.05
C ILE A 44 -4.52 12.08 9.51
N ALA A 45 -5.04 11.61 10.65
CA ALA A 45 -4.72 10.31 11.22
C ALA A 45 -5.06 9.17 10.25
N TYR A 46 -6.25 9.22 9.65
CA TYR A 46 -6.71 8.23 8.70
C TYR A 46 -5.83 8.18 7.45
N ASN A 47 -5.47 9.35 6.88
CA ASN A 47 -4.59 9.41 5.72
C ASN A 47 -3.18 8.91 6.03
N LEU A 48 -2.59 9.28 7.18
CA LEU A 48 -1.27 8.78 7.59
C LEU A 48 -1.24 7.25 7.68
N LEU A 49 -2.30 6.66 8.24
CA LEU A 49 -2.43 5.21 8.34
C LEU A 49 -2.64 4.58 6.96
N ARG A 50 -3.48 5.19 6.11
CA ARG A 50 -3.70 4.70 4.75
C ARG A 50 -2.42 4.77 3.93
N ASP A 51 -1.65 5.85 4.01
CA ASP A 51 -0.43 5.99 3.22
C ASP A 51 0.65 5.00 3.65
N ARG A 52 0.70 4.68 4.95
CA ARG A 52 1.63 3.69 5.50
C ARG A 52 1.21 2.24 5.22
N TYR A 53 -0.09 1.94 5.30
CA TYR A 53 -0.59 0.56 5.35
C TYR A 53 -1.44 0.13 4.15
N HIS A 54 -2.00 1.07 3.38
CA HIS A 54 -2.85 0.81 2.21
C HIS A 54 -2.06 0.78 0.88
N ASN A 55 -0.90 0.13 0.93
CA ASN A 55 -0.63 -0.99 0.02
C ASN A 55 -0.34 -0.71 -1.47
N THR A 56 -0.05 0.52 -1.91
CA THR A 56 0.57 0.74 -3.25
C THR A 56 2.07 0.52 -3.18
N ARG A 57 2.76 1.13 -2.22
CA ARG A 57 4.22 1.06 -2.11
C ARG A 57 4.74 -0.37 -1.98
N ARG A 58 4.06 -1.22 -1.21
CA ARG A 58 4.48 -2.62 -1.01
C ARG A 58 4.28 -3.46 -2.26
N LEU A 59 3.15 -3.30 -2.96
CA LEU A 59 2.89 -4.00 -4.23
C LEU A 59 3.87 -3.52 -5.31
N ILE A 60 4.13 -2.21 -5.38
CA ILE A 60 5.14 -1.64 -6.27
C ILE A 60 6.53 -2.20 -5.96
N THR A 61 6.96 -2.21 -4.70
CA THR A 61 8.26 -2.77 -4.30
C THR A 61 8.35 -4.26 -4.60
N LEU A 62 7.28 -5.03 -4.42
CA LEU A 62 7.24 -6.45 -4.78
C LEU A 62 7.43 -6.65 -6.30
N HIS A 63 6.64 -5.95 -7.11
CA HIS A 63 6.71 -6.07 -8.56
C HIS A 63 8.03 -5.53 -9.12
N LEU A 64 8.57 -4.44 -8.57
CA LEU A 64 9.90 -3.93 -8.93
C LEU A 64 11.01 -4.91 -8.54
N ASN A 65 10.97 -5.47 -7.32
CA ASN A 65 11.94 -6.47 -6.91
C ASN A 65 11.88 -7.68 -7.85
N ASN A 66 10.69 -8.20 -8.16
CA ASN A 66 10.54 -9.34 -9.08
C ASN A 66 10.97 -9.00 -10.52
N ALA A 67 10.75 -7.78 -11.00
CA ALA A 67 11.19 -7.34 -12.32
C ALA A 67 12.71 -7.14 -12.41
N LEU A 68 13.35 -6.75 -11.30
CA LEU A 68 14.79 -6.50 -11.20
C LEU A 68 15.57 -7.73 -10.69
N ASP A 69 14.87 -8.75 -10.19
CA ASP A 69 15.48 -9.99 -9.73
C ASP A 69 15.93 -10.81 -10.95
N LEU A 70 17.24 -10.73 -11.21
CA LEU A 70 17.94 -11.41 -12.29
C LEU A 70 18.42 -12.81 -11.90
N SER A 71 17.96 -13.34 -10.76
CA SER A 71 18.41 -14.64 -10.27
C SER A 71 18.08 -15.75 -11.29
N ASP A 72 19.16 -16.33 -11.84
CA ASP A 72 19.25 -17.45 -12.78
C ASP A 72 19.12 -17.20 -14.31
N ILE A 73 19.65 -16.09 -14.81
CA ILE A 73 20.21 -16.07 -16.19
C ILE A 73 21.64 -16.68 -16.24
N SER A 74 22.09 -17.30 -15.14
CA SER A 74 23.43 -17.91 -15.01
C SER A 74 23.66 -19.06 -16.00
N ASP A 75 22.62 -19.84 -16.28
CA ASP A 75 22.57 -20.81 -17.37
C ASP A 75 21.76 -20.19 -18.51
N GLY A 76 22.47 -19.62 -19.51
CA GLY A 76 21.93 -18.87 -20.65
C GLY A 76 21.04 -19.66 -21.61
N SER A 77 20.32 -20.66 -21.10
CA SER A 77 19.31 -21.40 -21.82
C SER A 77 18.19 -20.46 -22.28
N VAL A 78 17.74 -20.68 -23.53
CA VAL A 78 16.62 -19.95 -24.15
C VAL A 78 15.34 -20.04 -23.29
N LYS A 79 15.20 -21.10 -22.50
CA LYS A 79 14.06 -21.32 -21.59
C LYS A 79 14.07 -20.34 -20.43
N ASN A 80 15.23 -20.10 -19.81
CA ASN A 80 15.37 -19.19 -18.67
C ASN A 80 15.20 -17.73 -19.11
N MET A 81 15.77 -17.35 -20.26
CA MET A 81 15.57 -16.01 -20.83
C MET A 81 14.09 -15.73 -21.14
N ARG A 82 13.36 -16.72 -21.67
CA ARG A 82 11.93 -16.57 -21.93
C ARG A 82 11.12 -16.43 -20.63
N GLY A 83 11.47 -17.20 -19.59
CA GLY A 83 10.86 -17.09 -18.27
C GLY A 83 11.07 -15.70 -17.66
N PHE A 84 12.28 -15.15 -17.79
CA PHE A 84 12.60 -13.80 -17.35
C PHE A 84 11.77 -12.74 -18.08
N VAL A 85 11.73 -12.77 -19.43
CA VAL A 85 10.94 -11.80 -20.21
C VAL A 85 9.46 -11.86 -19.84
N ASN A 86 8.91 -13.07 -19.66
CA ASN A 86 7.52 -13.23 -19.25
C ASN A 86 7.25 -12.64 -17.86
N SER A 87 8.10 -12.97 -16.87
CA SER A 87 7.99 -12.41 -15.51
C SER A 87 8.13 -10.88 -15.51
N PHE A 88 9.06 -10.34 -16.29
CA PHE A 88 9.25 -8.90 -16.43
C PHE A 88 7.99 -8.24 -17.00
N VAL A 89 7.43 -8.77 -18.09
CA VAL A 89 6.20 -8.27 -18.70
C VAL A 89 5.03 -8.33 -17.70
N GLU A 90 4.83 -9.47 -17.04
CA GLU A 90 3.76 -9.64 -16.03
C GLU A 90 3.85 -8.62 -14.90
N ASN A 91 5.06 -8.38 -14.36
CA ASN A 91 5.27 -7.40 -13.30
C ASN A 91 5.08 -5.96 -13.81
N THR A 92 5.50 -5.64 -15.05
CA THR A 92 5.26 -4.31 -15.64
C THR A 92 3.77 -4.03 -15.87
N GLU A 93 2.99 -5.00 -16.32
CA GLU A 93 1.55 -4.85 -16.51
C GLU A 93 0.82 -4.74 -15.16
N ALA A 94 1.26 -5.46 -14.13
CA ALA A 94 0.74 -5.31 -12.78
C ALA A 94 1.03 -3.91 -12.20
N LEU A 95 2.21 -3.34 -12.45
CA LEU A 95 2.55 -1.96 -12.07
C LEU A 95 1.68 -0.92 -12.80
N LYS A 96 1.42 -1.10 -14.10
CA LYS A 96 0.50 -0.26 -14.88
C LYS A 96 -0.92 -0.31 -14.33
N ALA A 97 -1.42 -1.50 -13.96
CA ALA A 97 -2.75 -1.66 -13.34
C ALA A 97 -2.86 -0.96 -11.97
N LEU A 98 -1.74 -0.77 -11.28
CA LEU A 98 -1.64 0.02 -10.05
C LEU A 98 -1.47 1.53 -10.29
N GLY A 99 -1.37 1.96 -11.55
CA GLY A 99 -1.21 3.37 -11.94
C GLY A 99 0.23 3.86 -12.02
N TYR A 100 1.23 2.97 -12.08
CA TYR A 100 2.65 3.30 -12.14
C TYR A 100 3.28 2.68 -13.39
N ASP A 101 3.26 3.41 -14.51
CA ASP A 101 3.95 2.99 -15.74
C ASP A 101 5.45 3.32 -15.64
N ILE A 102 6.29 2.35 -15.96
CA ILE A 102 7.77 2.45 -15.94
C ILE A 102 8.39 2.27 -17.33
N THR A 103 7.58 2.01 -18.35
CA THR A 103 8.00 1.92 -19.75
C THR A 103 7.73 3.25 -20.44
N ASN A 104 8.81 4.01 -20.69
CA ASN A 104 8.79 5.30 -21.41
C ASN A 104 8.84 5.07 -22.92
#